data_AF-A0A2K9DS54-F1
#
_entry.id   AF-A0A2K9DS54-F1
#
_cell.length_a   1.000
_cell.length_b   1.000
_cell.length_c   1.000
_cell.angle_alpha   90.00
_cell.angle_beta   90.00
_cell.angle_gamma   90.00
#
_symmetry.space_group_name_H-M   'P 1'
#
loop_
_entity.id
_entity.type
_entity.pdbx_description
1 polymer ?
#
loop_
_entity_poly.entity_id
_entity_poly.type
_entity_poly.pdbx_seq_one_letter_code
_entity_poly.pdbx_strand_id
1 'polypeptide(L)'
;MRFDFDGEIFRWSTRREDWYFVELPAAVSADIRELPRPPRGFGAVRVDVVIGGSQWRTSVFPDAERGRYVLPLKRAVREAEGIDTAGSVRVRLDVLHG
;
A
#
# COMPACT_ATOMS: atom_id res chain seq x y z
N MET A 1 9.08 -2.46 11.00
CA MET A 1 9.97 -1.51 10.27
C MET A 1 9.11 -0.38 9.72
N ARG A 2 9.50 0.89 9.89
CA ARG A 2 8.65 2.04 9.54
C ARG A 2 9.18 2.83 8.33
N PHE A 3 8.26 3.25 7.47
CA PHE A 3 8.50 4.06 6.29
C PHE A 3 7.56 5.26 6.26
N ASP A 4 8.02 6.37 5.69
CA ASP A 4 7.24 7.59 5.49
C ASP A 4 7.58 8.12 4.08
N PHE A 5 6.63 8.04 3.17
CA PHE A 5 6.88 8.26 1.75
C PHE A 5 5.64 8.84 1.05
N ASP A 6 5.86 9.38 -0.14
CA ASP A 6 4.78 9.79 -1.03
C ASP A 6 4.55 8.67 -2.06
N GLY A 7 3.30 8.25 -2.23
CA GLY A 7 2.94 7.16 -3.13
C GLY A 7 1.88 7.58 -4.15
N GLU A 8 2.00 7.09 -5.37
CA GLU A 8 1.07 7.43 -6.46
C GLU A 8 -0.19 6.59 -6.39
N ILE A 9 -1.34 7.26 -6.51
CA ILE A 9 -2.66 6.63 -6.55
C ILE A 9 -2.95 6.20 -7.97
N PHE A 10 -3.34 4.95 -8.14
CA PHE A 10 -3.85 4.46 -9.41
C PHE A 10 -5.10 3.62 -9.23
N ARG A 11 -5.96 3.66 -10.25
CA ARG A 11 -7.16 2.86 -10.34
C ARG A 11 -6.84 1.54 -11.01
N TRP A 12 -7.23 0.46 -10.36
CA TRP A 12 -7.30 -0.87 -10.96
C TRP A 12 -8.76 -1.15 -11.30
N SER A 13 -9.09 -1.05 -12.58
CA SER A 13 -10.42 -1.36 -13.10
C SER A 13 -10.54 -2.87 -13.34
N THR A 14 -11.40 -3.53 -12.56
CA THR A 14 -11.92 -4.86 -12.92
C THR A 14 -13.34 -4.72 -13.46
N ARG A 15 -13.88 -5.75 -14.12
CA ARG A 15 -15.18 -5.72 -14.81
C ARG A 15 -16.38 -5.42 -13.90
N ARG A 16 -16.22 -5.42 -12.57
CA ARG A 16 -17.31 -5.30 -11.59
C ARG A 16 -17.15 -4.18 -10.58
N GLU A 17 -15.94 -3.66 -10.38
CA GLU A 17 -15.64 -2.76 -9.27
C GLU A 17 -14.31 -2.04 -9.47
N ASP A 18 -14.24 -0.81 -8.98
CA ASP A 18 -13.06 0.03 -9.05
C ASP A 18 -12.26 -0.05 -7.77
N TRP A 19 -11.09 -0.66 -7.88
CA TRP A 19 -10.12 -0.70 -6.80
C TRP A 19 -9.14 0.45 -6.96
N TYR A 20 -8.72 1.01 -5.84
CA TYR A 20 -7.73 2.06 -5.80
C TYR A 20 -6.55 1.57 -4.98
N PHE A 21 -5.36 1.83 -5.48
CA PHE A 21 -4.12 1.41 -4.88
C PHE A 21 -3.16 2.58 -4.81
N VAL A 22 -2.27 2.54 -3.83
CA VAL A 22 -1.10 3.40 -3.74
C VAL A 22 0.12 2.57 -4.08
N GLU A 23 0.89 3.00 -5.06
CA GLU A 23 2.17 2.38 -5.39
C GLU A 23 3.24 2.82 -4.38
N LEU A 24 3.97 1.85 -3.82
CA LEU A 24 5.10 2.15 -2.96
C LEU A 24 6.32 2.52 -3.82
N PRO A 25 7.12 3.53 -3.42
CA PRO A 25 8.38 3.84 -4.09
C PRO A 25 9.28 2.62 -4.21
N ALA A 26 10.10 2.58 -5.26
CA ALA A 26 10.99 1.46 -5.55
C ALA A 26 11.91 1.11 -4.37
N ALA A 27 12.49 2.12 -3.71
CA ALA A 27 13.34 1.93 -2.55
C ALA A 27 12.59 1.24 -1.39
N VAL A 28 11.43 1.77 -1.00
CA VAL A 28 10.58 1.17 0.05
C VAL A 28 10.16 -0.26 -0.32
N SER A 29 9.84 -0.50 -1.59
CA SER A 29 9.49 -1.83 -2.08
C SER A 29 10.67 -2.81 -1.98
N ALA A 30 11.89 -2.36 -2.26
CA ALA A 30 13.11 -3.16 -2.13
C ALA A 30 13.40 -3.49 -0.65
N ASP A 31 13.37 -2.50 0.23
CA ASP A 31 13.53 -2.70 1.69
C ASP A 31 12.52 -3.72 2.22
N ILE A 32 11.24 -3.58 1.86
CA ILE A 32 10.19 -4.52 2.25
C ILE A 32 10.47 -5.92 1.70
N ARG A 33 11.01 -6.03 0.48
CA ARG A 33 11.33 -7.32 -0.16
C ARG A 33 12.40 -8.09 0.60
N GLU A 34 13.40 -7.38 1.11
CA GLU A 34 14.57 -7.93 1.81
C GLU A 34 14.28 -8.40 3.24
N LEU A 35 13.13 -8.00 3.82
CA LEU A 35 12.73 -8.45 5.14
C LEU A 35 12.60 -9.98 5.18
N PRO A 36 13.29 -10.67 6.12
CA PRO A 36 13.19 -12.12 6.28
C PRO A 36 11.82 -12.50 6.82
N ARG A 37 11.15 -13.47 6.18
CA ARG A 37 9.77 -13.86 6.51
C ARG A 37 9.59 -15.35 6.31
N PRO A 38 8.73 -16.00 7.11
CA PRO A 38 8.33 -17.36 6.83
C PRO A 38 7.71 -17.44 5.42
N PRO A 39 7.91 -18.53 4.67
CA PRO A 39 7.29 -18.72 3.37
C PRO A 39 5.78 -18.87 3.55
N ARG A 40 5.06 -17.75 3.58
CA ARG A 40 3.60 -17.65 3.61
C ARG A 40 3.15 -16.90 2.36
N GLY A 41 1.99 -17.30 1.84
CA GLY A 41 1.45 -17.03 0.50
C GLY A 41 1.77 -15.71 -0.20
N PHE A 42 1.93 -15.78 -1.53
CA PHE A 42 1.90 -14.68 -2.52
C PHE A 42 2.78 -13.44 -2.26
N GLY A 43 3.66 -13.45 -1.26
CA GLY A 43 4.54 -12.31 -0.94
C GLY A 43 3.84 -11.15 -0.23
N ALA A 44 2.62 -11.36 0.28
CA ALA A 44 1.85 -10.33 0.99
C ALA A 44 2.47 -9.97 2.34
N VAL A 45 2.43 -8.69 2.70
CA VAL A 45 3.12 -8.15 3.89
C VAL A 45 2.14 -7.41 4.76
N ARG A 46 2.02 -7.82 6.03
CA ARG A 46 1.14 -7.15 6.98
C ARG A 46 1.72 -5.80 7.39
N VAL A 47 0.88 -4.79 7.33
CA VAL A 47 1.27 -3.41 7.62
C VAL A 47 0.19 -2.71 8.44
N ASP A 48 0.64 -1.80 9.29
CA ASP A 48 -0.17 -0.71 9.82
C ASP A 48 0.08 0.54 8.96
N VAL A 49 -1.00 1.24 8.61
CA VAL A 49 -0.94 2.36 7.66
C VAL A 49 -1.61 3.56 8.27
N VAL A 50 -0.98 4.72 8.09
CA VAL A 50 -1.54 6.02 8.40
C VAL A 50 -1.48 6.91 7.15
N ILE A 51 -2.62 7.48 6.80
CA ILE A 51 -2.74 8.55 5.80
C ILE A 51 -3.59 9.64 6.42
N GLY A 52 -3.04 10.86 6.53
CA GLY A 52 -3.72 11.96 7.21
C GLY A 52 -4.13 11.58 8.64
N GLY A 53 -5.43 11.65 8.94
CA GLY A 53 -6.03 11.23 10.22
C GLY A 53 -6.46 9.76 10.28
N SER A 54 -6.46 9.05 9.16
CA SER A 54 -6.95 7.68 9.05
C SER A 54 -5.84 6.67 9.32
N GLN A 55 -6.11 5.71 10.22
CA GLN A 55 -5.21 4.60 10.53
C GLN A 55 -5.93 3.26 10.37
N TRP A 56 -5.30 2.31 9.68
CA TRP A 56 -5.83 0.95 9.57
C TRP A 56 -4.76 -0.09 9.32
N ARG A 57 -5.07 -1.34 9.70
CA ARG A 57 -4.25 -2.50 9.40
C ARG A 57 -4.68 -3.16 8.09
N THR A 58 -3.71 -3.48 7.25
CA THR A 58 -3.94 -4.15 5.95
C THR A 58 -2.73 -4.99 5.55
N SER A 59 -2.69 -5.43 4.30
CA SER A 59 -1.51 -6.00 3.67
C SER A 59 -1.12 -5.21 2.43
N VAL A 60 0.17 -5.10 2.14
CA VAL A 60 0.68 -4.73 0.81
C VAL A 60 1.03 -5.98 0.02
N PHE A 61 0.93 -5.90 -1.30
CA PHE A 61 1.12 -7.04 -2.20
C PHE A 61 2.15 -6.71 -3.26
N PRO A 62 2.99 -7.68 -3.68
CA PRO A 62 3.88 -7.46 -4.80
C PRO A 62 3.05 -7.42 -6.08
N ASP A 63 3.20 -6.35 -6.85
CA ASP A 63 2.66 -6.25 -8.19
C ASP A 63 3.70 -6.77 -9.19
N ALA A 64 3.38 -7.85 -9.88
CA ALA A 64 4.31 -8.52 -10.78
C ALA A 64 4.62 -7.70 -12.04
N GLU A 65 3.68 -6.87 -12.48
CA GLU A 65 3.83 -6.04 -13.69
C GLU A 65 4.72 -4.82 -13.43
N ARG A 66 4.59 -4.19 -12.25
CA ARG A 66 5.34 -2.99 -11.83
C ARG A 66 6.63 -3.31 -11.09
N GLY A 67 6.76 -4.54 -10.55
CA GLY A 67 7.87 -4.92 -9.69
C GLY A 67 7.92 -4.17 -8.36
N ARG A 68 6.79 -3.60 -7.94
CA ARG A 68 6.65 -2.77 -6.73
C ARG A 68 5.57 -3.32 -5.82
N TYR A 69 5.63 -2.97 -4.54
CA TYR A 69 4.53 -3.26 -3.63
C TYR A 69 3.39 -2.26 -3.83
N VAL A 70 2.16 -2.73 -3.72
CA VAL A 70 0.95 -1.91 -3.81
C VAL A 70 0.14 -2.00 -2.53
N LEU A 71 -0.38 -0.86 -2.09
CA LEU A 71 -1.20 -0.70 -0.90
C LEU A 71 -2.66 -0.48 -1.33
N PRO A 72 -3.61 -1.35 -0.96
CA PRO A 72 -5.03 -1.09 -1.23
C PRO A 72 -5.53 0.14 -0.45
N LEU A 73 -6.16 1.06 -1.18
CA LEU A 73 -6.74 2.29 -0.65
C LEU A 73 -8.26 2.15 -0.54
N LYS A 74 -8.74 1.95 0.69
CA LYS A 74 -10.17 1.75 0.97
C LYS A 74 -10.97 3.00 0.61
N ARG A 75 -12.20 2.80 0.10
CA ARG A 75 -13.15 3.90 -0.17
C ARG A 75 -13.37 4.80 1.05
N ALA A 76 -13.61 4.22 2.22
CA ALA A 76 -13.83 4.97 3.46
C ALA A 76 -12.65 5.88 3.85
N VAL A 77 -11.41 5.46 3.56
CA VAL A 77 -10.21 6.29 3.81
C VAL A 77 -10.17 7.45 2.81
N ARG A 78 -10.47 7.20 1.53
CA ARG A 78 -10.52 8.27 0.52
C ARG A 78 -11.57 9.33 0.85
N GLU A 79 -12.76 8.89 1.26
CA GLU A 79 -13.85 9.78 1.64
C GLU A 79 -13.52 10.56 2.92
N ALA A 80 -12.89 9.93 3.92
CA ALA A 80 -12.51 10.58 5.17
C ALA A 80 -11.40 11.64 5.01
N GLU A 81 -10.39 11.34 4.19
CA GLU A 81 -9.21 12.21 4.01
C GLU A 81 -9.31 13.13 2.78
N GLY A 82 -10.44 13.09 2.04
CA GLY A 82 -10.63 13.89 0.83
C GLY A 82 -9.65 13.55 -0.31
N ILE A 83 -9.24 12.29 -0.41
CA ILE A 83 -8.22 11.84 -1.36
C ILE A 83 -8.85 11.63 -2.74
N ASP A 84 -8.28 12.28 -3.75
CA ASP A 84 -8.68 12.10 -5.14
C ASP A 84 -8.28 10.71 -5.69
N THR A 85 -8.80 10.37 -6.85
CA THR A 85 -8.53 9.10 -7.56
C THR A 85 -7.22 9.09 -8.33
N ALA A 86 -6.54 10.25 -8.44
CA ALA A 86 -5.27 10.43 -9.10
C ALA A 86 -4.36 11.36 -8.29
N GLY A 87 -3.06 11.29 -8.56
CA GLY A 87 -2.04 12.08 -7.87
C GLY A 87 -1.31 11.25 -6.81
N SER A 88 -0.77 11.93 -5.81
CA SER A 88 0.07 11.30 -4.80
C SER A 88 -0.39 11.61 -3.38
N VAL A 89 -0.05 10.70 -2.46
CA VAL A 89 -0.48 10.78 -1.06
C VAL A 89 0.67 10.42 -0.13
N ARG A 90 0.80 11.18 0.96
CA ARG A 90 1.74 10.87 2.03
C ARG A 90 1.25 9.66 2.82
N VAL A 91 2.03 8.59 2.79
CA VAL A 91 1.77 7.35 3.50
C VAL A 91 2.84 7.13 4.55
N ARG A 92 2.39 6.84 5.76
CA ARG A 92 3.23 6.25 6.80
C ARG A 92 2.85 4.79 6.95
N LEU A 93 3.84 3.93 6.84
CA LEU A 93 3.66 2.48 6.80
C LEU A 93 4.57 1.83 7.83
N ASP A 94 4.01 1.01 8.70
CA ASP A 94 4.76 0.18 9.64
C ASP A 94 4.57 -1.29 9.29
N VAL A 95 5.64 -1.95 8.88
CA VAL A 95 5.66 -3.39 8.63
C VAL A 95 5.60 -4.12 9.96
N LEU A 96 4.53 -4.91 10.10
CA LEU A 96 4.26 -5.71 11.28
C LEU A 96 5.03 -7.03 11.18
N HIS A 97 5.87 -7.29 12.18
CA HIS A 97 6.50 -8.58 12.36
C HIS A 97 5.48 -9.48 13.08
N GLY A 98 5.06 -10.56 12.42
CA GLY A 98 4.20 -11.60 12.99
C GLY A 98 5.01 -12.75 13.53
#